data_AF-A0A662KGX1-F1
#
_entry.id   AF-A0A662KGX1-F1
#
_cell.length_a   1.000
_cell.length_b   1.000
_cell.length_c   1.000
_cell.angle_alpha   90.00
_cell.angle_beta   90.00
_cell.angle_gamma   90.00
#
_symmetry.space_group_name_H-M   'P 1'
#
loop_
_entity.id
_entity.type
_entity.pdbx_description
1 polymer ?
#
loop_
_entity_poly.entity_id
_entity_poly.type
_entity_poly.pdbx_seq_one_letter_code
_entity_poly.pdbx_strand_id
1 'polypeptide(L)'
;MKEIKVGTENERDCFVILKESDKLEIDVDTKVEVCRDDILSLVEERIRAYGIDKIKVQVKENGALDYVIKARLDFALCRFTGKKVKEEAFRREASNRERPRRSRLYVPGNNPRLLMNAGIFESDCIILDLEDSVPLDQKDSARFLVKEALRNLDFGESEIWVRVNREFLEEDLEQILLGAPHGICVPKSESKEDIKEVEKIVERYEKEYGIEEVKFMPIVESAKGIVNLEEIAGAS
;
A
#
# COMPACT_ATOMS: atom_id res chain seq x y z
N MET A 1 22.69 -5.85 17.77
CA MET A 1 22.16 -6.73 16.71
C MET A 1 20.88 -6.12 16.20
N LYS A 2 20.80 -5.86 14.89
CA LYS A 2 19.60 -5.26 14.28
C LYS A 2 18.47 -6.29 14.27
N GLU A 3 17.36 -5.98 14.94
CA GLU A 3 16.14 -6.79 14.95
C GLU A 3 14.99 -5.94 14.37
N ILE A 4 14.33 -6.43 13.33
CA ILE A 4 13.16 -5.78 12.72
C ILE A 4 11.94 -6.67 12.96
N LYS A 5 10.83 -6.05 13.37
CA LYS A 5 9.53 -6.70 13.56
C LYS A 5 8.47 -5.96 12.78
N VAL A 6 7.66 -6.68 12.04
CA VAL A 6 6.63 -6.13 11.14
C VAL A 6 5.38 -6.99 11.16
N GLY A 7 4.22 -6.35 11.13
CA GLY A 7 2.92 -7.02 11.10
C GLY A 7 2.35 -7.25 12.50
N THR A 8 1.35 -8.13 12.61
CA THR A 8 0.62 -8.39 13.86
C THR A 8 0.29 -9.87 14.02
N GLU A 9 -0.09 -10.27 15.24
CA GLU A 9 -0.64 -11.61 15.52
C GLU A 9 -2.17 -11.67 15.32
N ASN A 10 -2.77 -10.65 14.69
CA ASN A 10 -4.21 -10.62 14.42
C ASN A 10 -4.58 -11.65 13.33
N GLU A 11 -5.86 -12.01 13.27
CA GLU A 11 -6.37 -12.86 12.19
C GLU A 11 -6.17 -12.18 10.83
N ARG A 12 -5.83 -12.98 9.81
CA ARG A 12 -5.57 -12.55 8.43
C ARG A 12 -4.30 -11.72 8.26
N ASP A 13 -3.44 -11.66 9.26
CA ASP A 13 -2.13 -11.00 9.19
C ASP A 13 -1.02 -12.00 9.55
N CYS A 14 0.23 -11.57 9.38
CA CYS A 14 1.41 -12.32 9.78
C CYS A 14 2.39 -11.44 10.55
N PHE A 15 3.21 -12.07 11.37
CA PHE A 15 4.29 -11.41 12.10
C PHE A 15 5.64 -11.84 11.54
N VAL A 16 6.38 -10.90 10.94
CA VAL A 16 7.71 -11.13 10.35
C VAL A 16 8.77 -10.57 11.28
N ILE A 17 9.78 -11.40 11.60
CA ILE A 17 10.92 -11.03 12.43
C ILE A 17 12.21 -11.30 11.65
N LEU A 18 13.04 -10.27 11.50
CA LEU A 18 14.36 -10.38 10.90
C LEU A 18 15.46 -10.12 11.93
N LYS A 19 16.50 -10.96 11.92
CA LYS A 19 17.70 -10.80 12.75
C LYS A 19 18.96 -11.05 11.93
N GLU A 20 20.04 -10.39 12.33
CA GLU A 20 21.39 -10.74 11.85
C GLU A 20 21.72 -12.20 12.18
N SER A 21 22.32 -12.91 11.21
CA SER A 21 22.83 -14.28 11.37
C SER A 21 24.06 -14.47 10.47
N ASP A 22 24.91 -15.43 10.78
CA ASP A 22 26.11 -15.75 9.98
C ASP A 22 25.79 -16.55 8.71
N LYS A 23 24.54 -17.04 8.59
CA LYS A 23 24.01 -17.83 7.49
C LYS A 23 22.54 -17.50 7.23
N LEU A 24 21.99 -17.99 6.13
CA LEU A 24 20.56 -17.91 5.85
C LEU A 24 19.81 -18.93 6.71
N GLU A 25 18.83 -18.46 7.47
CA GLU A 25 17.92 -19.28 8.27
C GLU A 25 16.50 -18.79 8.06
N ILE A 26 15.60 -19.68 7.62
CA ILE A 26 14.19 -19.35 7.41
C ILE A 26 13.36 -20.28 8.29
N ASP A 27 12.49 -19.68 9.10
CA ASP A 27 11.56 -20.36 9.98
C ASP A 27 10.14 -19.88 9.67
N VAL A 28 9.27 -20.80 9.27
CA VAL A 28 7.86 -20.51 8.99
C VAL A 28 7.03 -21.24 10.02
N ASP A 29 6.25 -20.50 10.78
CA ASP A 29 5.27 -21.01 11.74
C ASP A 29 3.88 -20.71 11.18
N THR A 30 3.21 -21.71 10.62
CA THR A 30 1.86 -21.60 10.05
C THR A 30 0.94 -22.63 10.69
N LYS A 31 -0.33 -22.25 10.88
CA LYS A 31 -1.39 -23.17 11.33
C LYS A 31 -1.90 -24.07 10.20
N VAL A 32 -1.55 -23.77 8.94
CA VAL A 32 -2.02 -24.49 7.76
C VAL A 32 -0.81 -25.12 7.06
N GLU A 33 -0.43 -26.32 7.49
CA GLU A 33 0.76 -27.03 7.01
C GLU A 33 0.85 -27.15 5.49
N VAL A 34 -0.28 -27.27 4.79
CA VAL A 34 -0.33 -27.38 3.33
C VAL A 34 0.24 -26.14 2.62
N CYS A 35 0.16 -24.96 3.23
CA CYS A 35 0.67 -23.71 2.65
C CYS A 35 2.14 -23.43 3.02
N ARG A 36 2.77 -24.26 3.85
CA ARG A 36 4.12 -24.02 4.39
C ARG A 36 5.16 -23.89 3.27
N ASP A 37 5.12 -24.77 2.29
CA ASP A 37 6.10 -24.79 1.18
C ASP A 37 5.95 -23.58 0.25
N ASP A 38 4.72 -23.11 0.04
CA ASP A 38 4.44 -21.89 -0.74
C ASP A 38 4.96 -20.64 -0.01
N ILE A 39 4.72 -20.54 1.31
CA ILE A 39 5.24 -19.45 2.14
C ILE A 39 6.77 -19.46 2.14
N LEU A 40 7.40 -20.62 2.29
CA LEU A 40 8.86 -20.76 2.22
C LEU A 40 9.40 -20.28 0.87
N SER A 41 8.77 -20.71 -0.22
CA SER A 41 9.13 -20.32 -1.59
C SER A 41 9.03 -18.80 -1.80
N LEU A 42 7.94 -18.19 -1.31
CA LEU A 42 7.77 -16.73 -1.30
C LEU A 42 8.89 -16.05 -0.52
N VAL A 43 9.19 -16.51 0.70
CA VAL A 43 10.23 -15.93 1.54
C VAL A 43 11.61 -15.99 0.88
N GLU A 44 11.96 -17.14 0.29
CA GLU A 44 13.22 -17.32 -0.43
C GLU A 44 13.32 -16.45 -1.69
N GLU A 45 12.24 -16.32 -2.46
CA GLU A 45 12.17 -15.40 -3.60
C GLU A 45 12.46 -13.96 -3.15
N ARG A 46 11.78 -13.48 -2.10
CA ARG A 46 11.95 -12.11 -1.63
C ARG A 46 13.36 -11.88 -1.10
N ILE A 47 13.90 -12.78 -0.27
CA ILE A 47 15.28 -12.66 0.24
C ILE A 47 16.29 -12.57 -0.90
N ARG A 48 16.13 -13.40 -1.94
CA ARG A 48 16.98 -13.35 -3.15
C ARG A 48 16.85 -12.01 -3.87
N ALA A 49 15.65 -11.45 -3.99
CA ALA A 49 15.43 -10.14 -4.61
C ALA A 49 16.15 -8.99 -3.89
N TYR A 50 16.31 -9.08 -2.56
CA TYR A 50 17.10 -8.11 -1.78
C TYR A 50 18.61 -8.43 -1.73
N GLY A 51 19.04 -9.58 -2.26
CA GLY A 51 20.44 -9.98 -2.35
C GLY A 51 21.10 -10.21 -1.00
N ILE A 52 20.38 -10.84 -0.06
CA ILE A 52 20.88 -11.14 1.30
C ILE A 52 21.03 -12.66 1.47
N ASP A 53 22.13 -13.09 2.08
CA ASP A 53 22.46 -14.50 2.35
C ASP A 53 22.78 -14.77 3.84
N LYS A 54 22.80 -13.72 4.66
CA LYS A 54 23.19 -13.73 6.08
C LYS A 54 22.12 -13.08 6.94
N ILE A 55 21.04 -13.82 7.14
CA ILE A 55 19.85 -13.32 7.84
C ILE A 55 19.06 -14.48 8.41
N LYS A 56 18.48 -14.28 9.59
CA LYS A 56 17.45 -15.14 10.13
C LYS A 56 16.09 -14.48 9.94
N VAL A 57 15.19 -15.17 9.23
CA VAL A 57 13.82 -14.74 8.95
C VAL A 57 12.87 -15.69 9.66
N GLN A 58 12.00 -15.15 10.50
CA GLN A 58 10.88 -15.89 11.07
C GLN A 58 9.58 -15.28 10.58
N VAL A 59 8.70 -16.11 10.02
CA VAL A 59 7.34 -15.72 9.61
C VAL A 59 6.35 -16.51 10.46
N LYS A 60 5.57 -15.81 11.28
CA LYS A 60 4.43 -16.38 11.99
C LYS A 60 3.14 -16.01 11.27
N GLU A 61 2.53 -16.98 10.62
CA GLU A 61 1.38 -16.81 9.73
C GLU A 61 0.08 -17.13 10.49
N ASN A 62 -0.91 -16.23 10.44
CA ASN A 62 -2.17 -16.34 11.18
C ASN A 62 -3.43 -16.13 10.31
N GLY A 63 -3.57 -16.97 9.29
CA GLY A 63 -4.60 -16.90 8.24
C GLY A 63 -4.34 -15.82 7.17
N ALA A 64 -3.11 -15.31 7.06
CA ALA A 64 -2.69 -14.32 6.08
C ALA A 64 -2.66 -14.90 4.67
N LEU A 65 -3.03 -14.05 3.71
CA LEU A 65 -2.85 -14.34 2.29
C LEU A 65 -1.44 -13.96 1.84
N ASP A 66 -0.98 -14.54 0.73
CA ASP A 66 0.39 -14.36 0.22
C ASP A 66 0.77 -12.89 0.02
N TYR A 67 -0.16 -12.06 -0.46
CA TYR A 67 0.08 -10.62 -0.64
C TYR A 67 0.38 -9.90 0.69
N VAL A 68 -0.21 -10.36 1.79
CA VAL A 68 0.04 -9.82 3.14
C VAL A 68 1.44 -10.23 3.59
N ILE A 69 1.79 -11.50 3.44
CA ILE A 69 3.11 -12.03 3.79
C ILE A 69 4.19 -11.30 2.99
N LYS A 70 4.00 -11.15 1.67
CA LYS A 70 4.88 -10.38 0.79
C LYS A 70 5.02 -8.93 1.26
N ALA A 71 3.92 -8.24 1.55
CA ALA A 71 3.95 -6.85 2.01
C ALA A 71 4.73 -6.68 3.32
N ARG A 72 4.47 -7.53 4.33
CA ARG A 72 5.17 -7.48 5.62
C ARG A 72 6.65 -7.82 5.46
N LEU A 73 6.97 -8.82 4.65
CA LEU A 73 8.34 -9.26 4.40
C LEU A 73 9.15 -8.22 3.62
N ASP A 74 8.61 -7.67 2.53
CA ASP A 74 9.27 -6.64 1.73
C ASP A 74 9.55 -5.38 2.56
N PHE A 75 8.59 -4.94 3.38
CA PHE A 75 8.83 -3.82 4.29
C PHE A 75 9.93 -4.14 5.32
N ALA A 76 9.91 -5.33 5.91
CA ALA A 76 10.92 -5.76 6.86
C ALA A 76 12.32 -5.80 6.22
N LEU A 77 12.45 -6.39 5.02
CA LEU A 77 13.69 -6.49 4.26
C LEU A 77 14.20 -5.11 3.81
N CYS A 78 13.29 -4.22 3.37
CA CYS A 78 13.61 -2.84 3.04
C CYS A 78 14.21 -2.11 4.25
N ARG A 79 13.59 -2.23 5.43
CA ARG A 79 14.10 -1.61 6.67
C ARG A 79 15.40 -2.26 7.15
N PHE A 80 15.55 -3.56 6.94
CA PHE A 80 16.76 -4.31 7.31
C PHE A 80 17.96 -3.92 6.44
N THR A 81 17.76 -3.74 5.13
CA THR A 81 18.85 -3.46 4.18
C THR A 81 19.07 -1.98 3.89
N GLY A 82 18.03 -1.15 4.08
CA GLY A 82 17.99 0.21 3.54
C GLY A 82 17.86 0.27 2.02
N LYS A 83 17.58 -0.86 1.36
CA LYS A 83 17.43 -0.96 -0.11
C LYS A 83 15.96 -1.14 -0.47
N LYS A 84 15.58 -0.61 -1.63
CA LYS A 84 14.31 -0.93 -2.29
C LYS A 84 14.59 -1.87 -3.46
N VAL A 85 13.74 -2.88 -3.63
CA VAL A 85 13.79 -3.74 -4.81
C VAL A 85 13.03 -3.03 -5.93
N LYS A 86 13.58 -3.08 -7.14
CA LYS A 86 12.90 -2.57 -8.32
C LYS A 86 11.73 -3.51 -8.63
N GLU A 87 10.53 -2.96 -8.69
CA GLU A 87 9.32 -3.68 -9.07
C GLU A 87 8.72 -3.06 -10.34
N GLU A 88 8.06 -3.88 -11.15
CA GLU A 88 7.26 -3.39 -12.26
C GLU A 88 5.93 -2.85 -11.73
N ALA A 89 5.48 -1.74 -12.29
CA ALA A 89 4.16 -1.22 -11.97
C ALA A 89 3.07 -2.12 -12.53
N PHE A 90 2.04 -2.32 -11.72
CA PHE A 90 0.81 -2.98 -12.16
C PHE A 90 0.10 -2.15 -13.24
N ARG A 91 -0.70 -2.81 -14.07
CA ARG A 91 -1.50 -2.14 -15.09
C ARG A 91 -2.97 -2.28 -14.75
N ARG A 92 -3.67 -1.15 -14.77
CA ARG A 92 -5.10 -1.05 -14.55
C ARG A 92 -5.66 -0.05 -15.55
N GLU A 93 -6.84 -0.33 -16.10
CA GLU A 93 -7.51 0.61 -16.98
C GLU A 93 -7.85 1.90 -16.22
N ALA A 94 -7.65 3.05 -16.87
CA ALA A 94 -7.99 4.34 -16.29
C ALA A 94 -9.49 4.45 -16.02
N SER A 95 -9.85 5.10 -14.91
CA SER A 95 -11.25 5.35 -14.60
C SER A 95 -11.81 6.54 -15.37
N ASN A 96 -13.10 6.49 -15.69
CA ASN A 96 -13.82 7.59 -16.33
C ASN A 96 -14.13 8.71 -15.31
N ARG A 97 -13.88 9.96 -15.69
CA ARG A 97 -14.21 11.16 -14.89
C ARG A 97 -15.68 11.18 -14.47
N GLU A 98 -16.57 10.84 -15.39
CA GLU A 98 -18.03 10.86 -15.22
C GLU A 98 -18.59 9.59 -14.53
N ARG A 99 -17.72 8.66 -14.09
CA ARG A 99 -18.17 7.47 -13.35
C ARG A 99 -18.91 7.92 -12.07
N PRO A 100 -20.15 7.43 -11.83
CA PRO A 100 -20.86 7.71 -10.59
C PRO A 100 -20.10 7.18 -9.36
N ARG A 101 -20.04 8.00 -8.31
CA ARG A 101 -19.39 7.68 -7.01
C ARG A 101 -20.37 7.91 -5.86
N ARG A 102 -21.52 7.22 -5.89
CA ARG A 102 -22.66 7.41 -4.95
C ARG A 102 -22.33 6.90 -3.56
N SER A 103 -21.51 5.86 -3.48
CA SER A 103 -20.98 5.30 -2.22
C SER A 103 -19.45 5.26 -2.25
N ARG A 104 -18.83 5.61 -1.12
CA ARG A 104 -17.38 5.58 -0.92
C ARG A 104 -17.08 4.82 0.37
N LEU A 105 -16.56 3.60 0.24
CA LEU A 105 -16.19 2.77 1.37
C LEU A 105 -14.75 3.08 1.79
N TYR A 106 -14.55 3.62 2.99
CA TYR A 106 -13.22 3.82 3.55
C TYR A 106 -12.72 2.55 4.23
N VAL A 107 -11.49 2.15 3.92
CA VAL A 107 -10.87 0.93 4.44
C VAL A 107 -9.46 1.25 4.96
N PRO A 108 -9.17 1.03 6.26
CA PRO A 108 -7.83 1.26 6.80
C PRO A 108 -6.76 0.42 6.10
N GLY A 109 -5.74 1.07 5.54
CA GLY A 109 -4.68 0.44 4.74
C GLY A 109 -3.75 -0.48 5.52
N ASN A 110 -3.79 -0.44 6.85
CA ASN A 110 -2.99 -1.30 7.73
C ASN A 110 -3.69 -2.61 8.13
N ASN A 111 -4.96 -2.82 7.76
CA ASN A 111 -5.79 -3.93 8.21
C ASN A 111 -6.09 -4.92 7.07
N PRO A 112 -5.33 -6.03 6.95
CA PRO A 112 -5.50 -6.99 5.84
C PRO A 112 -6.90 -7.61 5.78
N ARG A 113 -7.50 -7.89 6.94
CA ARG A 113 -8.85 -8.48 7.03
C ARG A 113 -9.89 -7.58 6.39
N LEU A 114 -9.81 -6.27 6.63
CA LEU A 114 -10.77 -5.31 6.05
C LEU A 114 -10.49 -5.10 4.56
N LEU A 115 -9.23 -5.02 4.16
CA LEU A 115 -8.83 -4.93 2.75
C LEU A 115 -9.39 -6.09 1.93
N MET A 116 -9.20 -7.33 2.40
CA MET A 116 -9.68 -8.55 1.75
C MET A 116 -11.19 -8.57 1.55
N ASN A 117 -11.96 -7.98 2.47
CA ASN A 117 -13.43 -8.00 2.43
C ASN A 117 -14.03 -6.80 1.69
N ALA A 118 -13.23 -5.81 1.28
CA ALA A 118 -13.76 -4.53 0.79
C ALA A 118 -14.63 -4.69 -0.47
N GLY A 119 -14.25 -5.59 -1.40
CA GLY A 119 -15.00 -5.86 -2.62
C GLY A 119 -16.39 -6.46 -2.40
N ILE A 120 -16.63 -7.12 -1.26
CA ILE A 120 -17.90 -7.78 -0.94
C ILE A 120 -19.06 -6.77 -0.84
N PHE A 121 -18.76 -5.52 -0.51
CA PHE A 121 -19.78 -4.50 -0.28
C PHE A 121 -20.27 -3.81 -1.56
N GLU A 122 -19.65 -4.10 -2.72
CA GLU A 122 -20.05 -3.58 -4.04
C GLU A 122 -20.26 -2.04 -4.05
N SER A 123 -19.45 -1.30 -3.29
CA SER A 123 -19.49 0.16 -3.30
C SER A 123 -19.02 0.70 -4.65
N ASP A 124 -19.56 1.83 -5.11
CA ASP A 124 -19.09 2.44 -6.36
C ASP A 124 -17.59 2.76 -6.30
N CYS A 125 -17.11 3.14 -5.12
CA CYS A 125 -15.73 3.51 -4.86
C CYS A 125 -15.25 2.94 -3.51
N ILE A 126 -14.03 2.40 -3.50
CA ILE A 126 -13.32 1.97 -2.29
C ILE A 126 -12.11 2.91 -2.12
N ILE A 127 -11.96 3.48 -0.92
CA ILE A 127 -10.84 4.34 -0.54
C ILE A 127 -9.97 3.59 0.46
N LEU A 128 -8.79 3.16 0.01
CA LEU A 128 -7.77 2.57 0.86
C LEU A 128 -7.05 3.71 1.58
N ASP A 129 -7.13 3.73 2.91
CA ASP A 129 -6.70 4.88 3.69
C ASP A 129 -5.31 4.70 4.29
N LEU A 130 -4.41 5.65 4.04
CA LEU A 130 -3.08 5.76 4.67
C LEU A 130 -3.01 6.94 5.66
N GLU A 131 -4.10 7.68 5.82
CA GLU A 131 -4.16 8.90 6.61
C GLU A 131 -4.65 8.64 8.04
N ASP A 132 -5.79 9.19 8.46
CA ASP A 132 -6.16 9.24 9.89
C ASP A 132 -6.55 7.88 10.48
N SER A 133 -6.96 6.89 9.67
CA SER A 133 -7.27 5.54 10.19
C SER A 133 -6.03 4.67 10.44
N VAL A 134 -4.83 5.15 10.07
CA VAL A 134 -3.58 4.39 10.21
C VAL A 134 -2.67 5.05 11.25
N PRO A 135 -2.35 4.37 12.37
CA PRO A 135 -1.38 4.85 13.36
C PRO A 135 -0.03 5.18 12.75
N LEU A 136 0.64 6.20 13.31
CA LEU A 136 1.90 6.74 12.81
C LEU A 136 2.99 5.66 12.60
N ASP A 137 3.12 4.76 13.57
CA ASP A 137 4.11 3.66 13.57
C ASP A 137 3.80 2.55 12.55
N GLN A 138 2.61 2.57 11.95
CA GLN A 138 2.16 1.58 10.98
C GLN A 138 2.08 2.11 9.55
N LYS A 139 2.20 3.44 9.33
CA LYS A 139 2.10 4.06 8.00
C LYS A 139 3.06 3.42 7.00
N ASP A 140 4.29 3.17 7.44
CA ASP A 140 5.30 2.57 6.57
C ASP A 140 4.97 1.15 6.11
N SER A 141 4.46 0.32 7.02
CA SER A 141 4.05 -1.02 6.62
C SER A 141 2.73 -1.01 5.84
N ALA A 142 1.84 -0.06 6.13
CA ALA A 142 0.54 0.07 5.49
C ALA A 142 0.67 0.38 4.00
N ARG A 143 1.59 1.26 3.57
CA ARG A 143 1.76 1.55 2.14
C ARG A 143 2.24 0.36 1.32
N PHE A 144 3.09 -0.51 1.89
CA PHE A 144 3.45 -1.79 1.25
C PHE A 144 2.24 -2.71 1.14
N LEU A 145 1.42 -2.77 2.20
CA LEU A 145 0.21 -3.59 2.21
C LEU A 145 -0.85 -3.09 1.21
N VAL A 146 -1.06 -1.78 1.12
CA VAL A 146 -1.96 -1.15 0.15
C VAL A 146 -1.49 -1.41 -1.28
N LYS A 147 -0.19 -1.26 -1.57
CA LYS A 147 0.39 -1.61 -2.88
C LYS A 147 0.09 -3.06 -3.26
N GLU A 148 0.34 -4.02 -2.35
CA GLU A 148 0.08 -5.43 -2.64
C GLU A 148 -1.43 -5.75 -2.71
N ALA A 149 -2.26 -5.08 -1.91
CA ALA A 149 -3.72 -5.20 -2.01
C ALA A 149 -4.22 -4.74 -3.38
N LEU A 150 -3.74 -3.61 -3.88
CA LEU A 150 -4.09 -3.09 -5.22
C LEU A 150 -3.76 -4.06 -6.36
N ARG A 151 -2.71 -4.87 -6.20
CA ARG A 151 -2.22 -5.83 -7.21
C ARG A 151 -2.93 -7.18 -7.17
N ASN A 152 -3.33 -7.61 -5.99
CA ASN A 152 -3.71 -9.01 -5.75
C ASN A 152 -5.18 -9.21 -5.36
N LEU A 153 -5.85 -8.18 -4.82
CA LEU A 153 -7.24 -8.32 -4.42
C LEU A 153 -8.19 -8.01 -5.58
N ASP A 154 -9.25 -8.81 -5.64
CA ASP A 154 -10.41 -8.53 -6.47
C ASP A 154 -11.37 -7.61 -5.68
N PHE A 155 -11.59 -6.42 -6.23
CA PHE A 155 -12.52 -5.44 -5.69
C PHE A 155 -13.81 -5.35 -6.51
N GLY A 156 -14.05 -6.31 -7.41
CA GLY A 156 -15.17 -6.30 -8.34
C GLY A 156 -15.17 -5.05 -9.21
N GLU A 157 -16.36 -4.47 -9.38
CA GLU A 157 -16.56 -3.27 -10.20
C GLU A 157 -16.25 -1.95 -9.44
N SER A 158 -15.75 -2.01 -8.22
CA SER A 158 -15.46 -0.81 -7.43
C SER A 158 -14.29 -0.01 -8.02
N GLU A 159 -14.45 1.31 -8.08
CA GLU A 159 -13.33 2.20 -8.36
C GLU A 159 -12.42 2.33 -7.14
N ILE A 160 -11.18 1.89 -7.25
CA ILE A 160 -10.20 1.90 -6.16
C ILE A 160 -9.38 3.18 -6.12
N TRP A 161 -9.45 3.88 -5.00
CA TRP A 161 -8.71 5.09 -4.68
C TRP A 161 -7.84 4.86 -3.44
N VAL A 162 -6.81 5.68 -3.29
CA VAL A 162 -6.00 5.72 -2.07
C VAL A 162 -6.02 7.11 -1.47
N ARG A 163 -6.35 7.23 -0.18
CA ARG A 163 -6.18 8.49 0.57
C ARG A 163 -4.78 8.54 1.15
N VAL A 164 -3.95 9.42 0.62
CA VAL A 164 -2.53 9.59 1.00
C VAL A 164 -2.40 10.43 2.25
N ASN A 165 -1.27 10.36 2.94
CA ASN A 165 -0.95 11.26 4.04
C ASN A 165 -0.10 12.46 3.56
N ARG A 166 -0.47 13.70 3.91
CA ARG A 166 0.27 14.90 3.50
C ARG A 166 1.71 14.97 4.05
N GLU A 167 1.97 14.40 5.23
CA GLU A 167 3.30 14.39 5.85
C GLU A 167 4.23 13.32 5.24
N PHE A 168 3.66 12.28 4.61
CA PHE A 168 4.38 11.14 4.01
C PHE A 168 4.07 11.00 2.51
N LEU A 169 3.80 12.13 1.85
CA LEU A 169 3.22 12.15 0.51
C LEU A 169 4.10 11.43 -0.51
N GLU A 170 5.40 11.72 -0.51
CA GLU A 170 6.36 11.14 -1.45
C GLU A 170 6.46 9.62 -1.22
N GLU A 171 6.57 9.17 0.04
CA GLU A 171 6.68 7.76 0.39
C GLU A 171 5.41 6.98 0.06
N ASP A 172 4.24 7.57 0.31
CA ASP A 172 2.96 6.97 -0.03
C ASP A 172 2.83 6.82 -1.55
N LEU A 173 3.04 7.90 -2.32
CA LEU A 173 2.92 7.89 -3.79
C LEU A 173 3.93 6.94 -4.44
N GLU A 174 5.19 6.93 -4.00
CA GLU A 174 6.22 6.02 -4.51
C GLU A 174 5.79 4.55 -4.39
N GLN A 175 5.16 4.17 -3.28
CA GLN A 175 4.74 2.78 -3.08
C GLN A 175 3.42 2.46 -3.78
N ILE A 176 2.39 3.29 -3.63
CA ILE A 176 1.05 2.93 -4.09
C ILE A 176 0.90 3.01 -5.61
N LEU A 177 1.66 3.88 -6.30
CA LEU A 177 1.58 4.00 -7.76
C LEU A 177 2.06 2.73 -8.48
N LEU A 178 2.93 1.93 -7.85
CA LEU A 178 3.29 0.59 -8.33
C LEU A 178 2.09 -0.38 -8.32
N GLY A 179 1.05 -0.10 -7.52
CA GLY A 179 -0.21 -0.84 -7.50
C GLY A 179 -1.26 -0.34 -8.48
N ALA A 180 -1.00 0.77 -9.19
CA ALA A 180 -1.93 1.41 -10.13
C ALA A 180 -3.35 1.62 -9.58
N PRO A 181 -3.55 2.49 -8.56
CA PRO A 181 -4.88 2.92 -8.15
C PRO A 181 -5.53 3.76 -9.26
N HIS A 182 -6.87 3.81 -9.31
CA HIS A 182 -7.56 4.67 -10.28
C HIS A 182 -7.44 6.16 -9.92
N GLY A 183 -7.23 6.48 -8.65
CA GLY A 183 -7.09 7.85 -8.20
C GLY A 183 -6.52 8.02 -6.81
N ILE A 184 -6.04 9.24 -6.55
CA ILE A 184 -5.51 9.69 -5.27
C ILE A 184 -6.49 10.65 -4.62
N CYS A 185 -6.87 10.33 -3.40
CA CYS A 185 -7.64 11.23 -2.55
C CYS A 185 -6.68 12.07 -1.71
N VAL A 186 -6.74 13.40 -1.87
CA VAL A 186 -5.78 14.34 -1.30
C VAL A 186 -6.40 15.00 -0.07
N PRO A 187 -6.09 14.56 1.16
CA PRO A 187 -6.64 15.19 2.36
C PRO A 187 -6.07 16.59 2.56
N LYS A 188 -6.73 17.38 3.39
CA LYS A 188 -6.29 18.71 3.83
C LYS A 188 -5.92 19.62 2.65
N SER A 189 -6.73 19.58 1.59
CA SER A 189 -6.53 20.43 0.41
C SER A 189 -6.92 21.87 0.75
N GLU A 190 -5.95 22.76 0.83
CA GLU A 190 -6.13 24.16 1.22
C GLU A 190 -5.78 25.16 0.12
N SER A 191 -5.04 24.76 -0.92
CA SER A 191 -4.76 25.59 -2.09
C SER A 191 -4.54 24.76 -3.36
N LYS A 192 -4.46 25.42 -4.52
CA LYS A 192 -4.11 24.77 -5.80
C LYS A 192 -2.71 24.14 -5.78
N GLU A 193 -1.79 24.70 -5.01
CA GLU A 193 -0.43 24.18 -4.87
C GLU A 193 -0.40 22.80 -4.22
N ASP A 194 -1.31 22.51 -3.29
CA ASP A 194 -1.45 21.16 -2.70
C ASP A 194 -1.74 20.11 -3.77
N ILE A 195 -2.58 20.46 -4.76
CA ILE A 195 -2.93 19.54 -5.85
C ILE A 195 -1.80 19.45 -6.88
N LYS A 196 -1.17 20.57 -7.22
CA LYS A 196 -0.02 20.61 -8.13
C LYS A 196 1.19 19.84 -7.61
N GLU A 197 1.39 19.82 -6.30
CA GLU A 197 2.44 19.00 -5.68
C GLU A 197 2.21 17.50 -5.93
N VAL A 198 0.99 17.01 -5.70
CA VAL A 198 0.61 15.63 -5.95
C VAL A 198 0.74 15.29 -7.43
N GLU A 199 0.20 16.14 -8.31
CA GLU A 199 0.28 15.98 -9.78
C GLU A 199 1.72 15.82 -10.25
N LYS A 200 2.64 16.69 -9.77
CA LYS A 200 4.05 16.64 -10.15
C LYS A 200 4.72 15.31 -9.77
N ILE A 201 4.40 14.76 -8.59
CA ILE A 201 4.94 13.48 -8.13
C ILE A 201 4.38 12.34 -8.98
N VAL A 202 3.07 12.35 -9.23
CA VAL A 202 2.39 11.33 -10.03
C VAL A 202 2.90 11.33 -11.47
N GLU A 203 3.00 12.50 -12.12
CA GLU A 203 3.54 12.61 -13.49
C GLU A 203 4.95 12.03 -13.64
N ARG A 204 5.78 12.18 -12.60
CA ARG A 204 7.14 11.61 -12.60
C ARG A 204 7.07 10.08 -12.66
N TYR A 205 6.20 9.47 -11.87
CA TYR A 205 6.02 8.02 -11.84
C TYR A 205 5.25 7.47 -13.04
N GLU A 206 4.30 8.23 -13.60
CA GLU A 206 3.68 7.95 -14.91
C GLU A 206 4.74 7.82 -16.00
N LYS A 207 5.68 8.77 -16.07
CA LYS A 207 6.78 8.73 -17.04
C LYS A 207 7.78 7.61 -16.75
N GLU A 208 8.08 7.33 -15.48
CA GLU A 208 9.06 6.32 -15.10
C GLU A 208 8.56 4.89 -15.34
N TYR A 209 7.29 4.62 -15.04
CA TYR A 209 6.73 3.27 -15.03
C TYR A 209 5.72 3.00 -16.16
N GLY A 210 5.34 4.01 -16.94
CA GLY A 210 4.34 3.87 -18.00
C GLY A 210 2.97 3.45 -17.45
N ILE A 211 2.60 4.01 -16.28
CA ILE A 211 1.26 3.84 -15.70
C ILE A 211 0.26 4.77 -16.41
N GLU A 212 -0.98 4.33 -16.49
CA GLU A 212 -2.10 5.11 -17.04
C GLU A 212 -2.44 6.30 -16.14
N GLU A 213 -3.25 7.23 -16.67
CA GLU A 213 -3.65 8.46 -15.99
C GLU A 213 -4.31 8.20 -14.63
N VAL A 214 -3.77 8.81 -13.57
CA VAL A 214 -4.33 8.74 -12.21
C VAL A 214 -5.16 9.99 -11.90
N LYS A 215 -6.39 9.80 -11.41
CA LYS A 215 -7.30 10.92 -11.08
C LYS A 215 -7.04 11.50 -9.69
N PHE A 216 -7.41 12.77 -9.46
CA PHE A 216 -7.32 13.42 -8.15
C PHE A 216 -8.69 13.76 -7.55
N MET A 217 -8.81 13.55 -6.24
CA MET A 217 -10.00 13.90 -5.46
C MET A 217 -9.56 14.68 -4.22
N PRO A 218 -9.51 16.03 -4.32
CA PRO A 218 -9.25 16.90 -3.18
C PRO A 218 -10.32 16.71 -2.09
N ILE A 219 -9.90 16.63 -0.83
CA ILE A 219 -10.77 16.76 0.33
C ILE A 219 -10.61 18.17 0.89
N VAL A 220 -11.69 18.95 0.80
CA VAL A 220 -11.80 20.26 1.44
C VAL A 220 -12.40 20.07 2.83
N GLU A 221 -11.55 20.17 3.85
CA GLU A 221 -11.92 19.90 5.25
C GLU A 221 -11.41 20.97 6.23
N SER A 222 -10.95 22.11 5.71
CA SER A 222 -10.57 23.28 6.51
C SER A 222 -11.27 24.54 6.01
N ALA A 223 -11.35 25.56 6.88
CA ALA A 223 -11.92 26.86 6.51
C ALA A 223 -11.17 27.51 5.34
N LYS A 224 -9.84 27.34 5.28
CA LYS A 224 -9.00 27.84 4.19
C LYS A 224 -9.29 27.10 2.88
N GLY A 225 -9.45 25.78 2.92
CA GLY A 225 -9.87 25.02 1.74
C GLY A 225 -11.22 25.47 1.19
N ILE A 226 -12.19 25.83 2.06
CA ILE A 226 -13.49 26.38 1.62
C ILE A 226 -13.31 27.72 0.90
N VAL A 227 -12.50 28.63 1.46
CA VAL A 227 -12.23 29.94 0.85
C VAL A 227 -11.57 29.80 -0.52
N ASN A 228 -10.69 28.80 -0.68
CA ASN A 228 -9.92 28.57 -1.91
C ASN A 228 -10.55 27.53 -2.85
N LEU A 229 -11.83 27.18 -2.67
CA LEU A 229 -12.47 26.06 -3.37
C LEU A 229 -12.40 26.19 -4.90
N GLU A 230 -12.57 27.40 -5.44
CA GLU A 230 -12.47 27.66 -6.89
C GLU A 230 -11.07 27.34 -7.43
N GLU A 231 -10.03 27.75 -6.70
CA GLU A 231 -8.64 27.48 -7.09
C GLU A 231 -8.31 25.99 -7.02
N ILE A 232 -8.79 25.31 -5.98
CA ILE A 232 -8.60 23.85 -5.81
C ILE A 232 -9.31 23.09 -6.94
N ALA A 233 -10.54 23.47 -7.28
CA ALA A 233 -11.32 22.81 -8.33
C ALA A 233 -10.75 23.01 -9.74
N GLY A 234 -10.07 24.13 -9.99
CA GLY A 234 -9.44 24.46 -11.27
C GLY A 234 -7.96 24.05 -11.38
N ALA A 235 -7.44 23.27 -10.43
CA ALA A 235 -6.01 23.03 -10.30
C ALA A 235 -5.43 22.03 -11.32
N SER A 236 -6.21 21.12 -11.90
CA SER A 236 -5.75 20.04 -12.80
C SER A 236 -6.82 19.71 -13.84
#